data_AF-A0A502DYJ8-F1
#
_entry.id   AF-A0A502DYJ8-F1
#
_cell.length_a   1.000
_cell.length_b   1.000
_cell.length_c   1.000
_cell.angle_alpha   90.00
_cell.angle_beta   90.00
_cell.angle_gamma   90.00
#
_symmetry.space_group_name_H-M   'P 1'
#
loop_
_entity.id
_entity.type
_entity.pdbx_description
1 polymer ?
#
loop_
_entity_poly.entity_id
_entity_poly.type
_entity_poly.pdbx_seq_one_letter_code
_entity_poly.pdbx_strand_id
1 'polypeptide(L)'
;MITTHHRTSPTKLASVSRNASDADVESAFGRMTLDELSRMQDVLFEQLRSGLPSTEQIATALERHDADVAAWFRVRDSRGEAVKVVMLLGALAVAIAWLTHRHMAAPSPRIQEAIARVREDHVYMLPIPRSDPCFCGSGSLFRACHGRPPIAAPAV
;
A
#
# COMPACT_ATOMS: atom_id res chain seq x y z
N MET A 1 -2.51 48.86 28.85
CA MET A 1 -2.72 48.60 27.41
C MET A 1 -1.82 47.43 27.05
N ILE A 2 -2.35 46.20 27.04
CA ILE A 2 -1.56 44.97 26.84
C ILE A 2 -1.86 44.50 25.41
N THR A 3 -0.89 44.62 24.51
CA THR A 3 -0.93 44.08 23.15
C THR A 3 -0.56 42.60 23.19
N THR A 4 -1.56 41.73 23.09
CA THR A 4 -1.38 40.29 22.86
C THR A 4 -1.02 40.04 21.39
N HIS A 5 0.25 39.71 21.13
CA HIS A 5 0.68 39.17 19.85
C HIS A 5 0.21 37.71 19.74
N HIS A 6 -0.76 37.47 18.86
CA HIS A 6 -1.26 36.14 18.54
C HIS A 6 -0.19 35.40 17.71
N ARG A 7 0.58 34.53 18.36
CA ARG A 7 1.57 33.66 17.72
C ARG A 7 0.81 32.56 16.97
N THR A 8 0.73 32.63 15.65
CA THR A 8 0.21 31.55 14.81
C THR A 8 1.23 30.41 14.78
N SER A 9 0.83 29.23 15.27
CA SER A 9 1.71 28.05 15.31
C SER A 9 2.05 27.55 13.90
N PRO A 10 3.33 27.37 13.55
CA PRO A 10 3.79 26.96 12.21
C PRO A 10 3.31 25.56 11.80
N THR A 11 2.91 24.73 12.76
CA THR A 11 2.49 23.33 12.54
C THR A 11 1.22 23.21 11.70
N LYS A 12 0.30 24.17 11.80
CA LYS A 12 -1.00 24.11 11.10
C LYS A 12 -0.85 24.39 9.61
N LEU A 13 -0.01 25.35 9.23
CA LEU A 13 0.27 25.70 7.83
C LEU A 13 1.02 24.57 7.10
N ALA A 14 2.00 23.95 7.76
CA ALA A 14 2.73 22.82 7.20
C ALA A 14 1.84 21.58 6.96
N SER A 15 0.87 21.31 7.85
CA SER A 15 -0.07 20.19 7.68
C SER A 15 -1.06 20.40 6.52
N VAL A 16 -1.54 21.63 6.32
CA VAL A 16 -2.45 21.97 5.21
C VAL A 16 -1.72 21.90 3.86
N SER A 17 -0.46 22.33 3.82
CA SER A 17 0.38 22.26 2.61
C SER A 17 0.73 20.83 2.20
N ARG A 18 0.96 19.92 3.16
CA ARG A 18 1.22 18.48 2.88
C ARG A 18 -0.01 17.75 2.35
N ASN A 19 -1.19 18.07 2.88
CA ASN A 19 -2.44 17.46 2.41
C ASN A 19 -2.82 17.93 1.00
N ALA A 20 -2.54 19.19 0.68
CA ALA A 20 -2.76 19.72 -0.67
C ALA A 20 -1.85 19.03 -1.70
N SER A 21 -0.56 18.86 -1.39
CA SER A 21 0.36 18.18 -2.31
C SER A 21 0.02 16.70 -2.50
N ASP A 22 -0.42 16.00 -1.45
CA ASP A 22 -0.85 14.60 -1.57
C ASP A 22 -2.10 14.45 -2.46
N ALA A 23 -3.03 15.42 -2.42
CA ALA A 23 -4.20 15.45 -3.29
C ALA A 23 -3.83 15.66 -4.77
N ASP A 24 -2.77 16.42 -5.06
CA ASP A 24 -2.29 16.63 -6.44
C ASP A 24 -1.78 15.32 -7.05
N VAL A 25 -1.03 14.52 -6.29
CA VAL A 25 -0.58 13.18 -6.73
C VAL A 25 -1.72 12.20 -6.87
N GLU A 26 -2.66 12.20 -5.94
CA GLU A 26 -3.86 11.36 -6.06
C GLU A 26 -4.64 11.70 -7.34
N SER A 27 -4.82 12.99 -7.61
CA SER A 27 -5.46 13.49 -8.83
C SER A 27 -4.69 13.10 -10.09
N ALA A 28 -3.36 13.20 -10.08
CA ALA A 28 -2.50 12.77 -11.18
C ALA A 28 -2.69 11.26 -11.46
N PHE A 29 -2.60 10.42 -10.43
CA PHE A 29 -2.81 8.98 -10.57
C PHE A 29 -4.22 8.61 -11.02
N GLY A 30 -5.23 9.35 -10.58
CA GLY A 30 -6.62 9.15 -11.02
C GLY A 30 -6.85 9.38 -12.51
N ARG A 31 -5.98 10.15 -13.17
CA ARG A 31 -6.04 10.45 -14.62
C ARG A 31 -5.20 9.49 -15.47
N MET A 32 -4.31 8.72 -14.88
CA MET A 32 -3.40 7.81 -15.59
C MET A 32 -4.03 6.45 -15.91
N THR A 33 -3.57 5.87 -17.00
CA THR A 33 -3.80 4.46 -17.36
C THR A 33 -2.90 3.52 -16.57
N LEU A 34 -3.26 2.22 -16.55
CA LEU A 34 -2.45 1.18 -15.92
C LEU A 34 -1.02 1.12 -16.50
N ASP A 35 -0.89 1.28 -17.82
CA ASP A 35 0.40 1.27 -18.50
C ASP A 35 1.26 2.49 -18.12
N GLU A 36 0.65 3.66 -17.93
CA GLU A 36 1.37 4.87 -17.49
C GLU A 36 1.90 4.74 -16.07
N LEU A 37 1.07 4.25 -15.15
CA LEU A 37 1.49 3.98 -13.77
C LEU A 37 2.60 2.92 -13.72
N SER A 38 2.49 1.85 -14.52
CA SER A 38 3.49 0.79 -14.60
C SER A 38 4.81 1.31 -15.13
N ARG A 39 4.80 2.12 -16.22
CA ARG A 39 6.00 2.78 -16.75
C ARG A 39 6.67 3.68 -15.71
N MET A 40 5.89 4.42 -14.93
CA MET A 40 6.43 5.27 -13.87
C MET A 40 7.09 4.46 -12.76
N GLN A 41 6.49 3.32 -12.38
CA GLN A 41 7.07 2.37 -11.44
C GLN A 41 8.40 1.78 -11.97
N ASP A 42 8.46 1.41 -13.25
CA ASP A 42 9.67 0.89 -13.89
C ASP A 42 10.82 1.92 -13.85
N VAL A 43 10.53 3.19 -14.13
CA VAL A 43 11.51 4.28 -14.03
C VAL A 43 12.07 4.38 -12.62
N LEU A 44 11.23 4.36 -11.59
CA LEU A 44 11.69 4.42 -10.20
C LEU A 44 12.54 3.21 -9.82
N PHE A 45 12.16 2.01 -10.26
CA PHE A 45 12.98 0.82 -10.03
C PHE A 45 14.33 0.89 -10.75
N GLU A 46 14.36 1.40 -11.98
CA GLU A 46 15.60 1.55 -12.72
C GLU A 46 16.54 2.57 -12.08
N GLN A 47 15.99 3.70 -11.62
CA GLN A 47 16.77 4.68 -10.86
C GLN A 47 17.34 4.05 -9.58
N LEU A 48 16.56 3.28 -8.82
CA LEU A 48 17.03 2.59 -7.62
C LEU A 48 18.10 1.51 -7.91
N ARG A 49 18.01 0.81 -9.04
CA ARG A 49 19.04 -0.17 -9.45
C ARG A 49 20.37 0.52 -9.78
N SER A 50 20.32 1.74 -10.29
CA SER A 50 21.51 2.53 -10.63
C SER A 50 22.22 3.15 -9.42
N GLY A 51 21.60 3.15 -8.24
CA GLY A 51 22.13 3.71 -6.99
C GLY A 51 21.06 4.39 -6.14
N LEU A 52 21.48 5.20 -5.17
CA LEU A 52 20.61 6.16 -4.47
C LEU A 52 20.60 7.47 -5.28
N PRO A 53 19.60 7.71 -6.15
CA PRO A 53 19.58 8.90 -6.98
C PRO A 53 19.11 10.08 -6.14
N SER A 54 19.63 11.27 -6.46
CA SER A 54 19.18 12.48 -5.77
C SER A 54 17.72 12.77 -6.10
N THR A 55 17.06 13.52 -5.22
CA THR A 55 15.67 13.96 -5.41
C THR A 55 15.45 14.57 -6.79
N GLU A 56 16.41 15.36 -7.28
CA GLU A 56 16.29 16.06 -8.57
C GLU A 56 16.45 15.12 -9.78
N GLN A 57 17.32 14.12 -9.68
CA GLN A 57 17.47 13.10 -10.73
C GLN A 57 16.18 12.31 -10.92
N ILE A 58 15.55 11.91 -9.82
CA ILE A 58 14.29 11.18 -9.84
C ILE A 58 13.17 12.08 -10.36
N ALA A 59 13.07 13.32 -9.88
CA ALA A 59 12.05 14.26 -10.34
C ALA A 59 12.16 14.52 -11.85
N THR A 60 13.38 14.69 -12.38
CA THR A 60 13.61 14.87 -13.82
C THR A 60 13.20 13.63 -14.62
N ALA A 61 13.43 12.43 -14.09
CA ALA A 61 12.98 11.20 -14.74
C ALA A 61 11.44 11.09 -14.73
N LEU A 62 10.80 11.45 -13.62
CA LEU A 62 9.35 11.45 -13.46
C LEU A 62 8.65 12.49 -14.34
N GLU A 63 9.26 13.66 -14.56
CA GLU A 63 8.68 14.77 -15.31
C GLU A 63 8.40 14.43 -16.78
N ARG A 64 9.10 13.43 -17.33
CA ARG A 64 8.82 12.88 -18.68
C ARG A 64 7.50 12.12 -18.74
N HIS A 65 6.99 11.68 -17.60
CA HIS A 65 5.75 10.93 -17.47
C HIS A 65 4.63 11.81 -16.93
N ASP A 66 4.90 12.58 -15.87
CA ASP A 66 3.94 13.50 -15.28
C ASP A 66 4.61 14.61 -14.47
N ALA A 67 4.24 15.86 -14.78
CA ALA A 67 4.81 17.05 -14.15
C ALA A 67 4.32 17.26 -12.71
N ASP A 68 3.08 16.89 -12.38
CA ASP A 68 2.50 17.06 -11.05
C ASP A 68 3.17 16.09 -10.07
N VAL A 69 3.40 14.85 -10.49
CA VAL A 69 4.12 13.84 -9.69
C VAL A 69 5.57 14.26 -9.46
N ALA A 70 6.25 14.78 -10.50
CA ALA A 70 7.61 15.29 -10.37
C ALA A 70 7.68 16.50 -9.41
N ALA A 71 6.73 17.44 -9.52
CA ALA A 71 6.62 18.59 -8.64
C ALA A 71 6.41 18.15 -7.19
N TRP A 72 5.47 17.23 -6.94
CA TRP A 72 5.25 16.64 -5.62
C TRP A 72 6.52 16.03 -5.04
N PHE A 73 7.26 15.27 -5.85
CA PHE A 73 8.46 14.59 -5.40
C PHE A 73 9.54 15.58 -4.94
N ARG A 74 9.72 16.70 -5.66
CA ARG A 74 10.63 17.79 -5.30
C ARG A 74 10.23 18.43 -3.97
N VAL A 75 8.97 18.84 -3.84
CA VAL A 75 8.51 19.67 -2.71
C VAL A 75 8.18 18.88 -1.44
N ARG A 76 8.03 17.56 -1.53
CA ARG A 76 7.68 16.74 -0.36
C ARG A 76 8.79 16.82 0.69
N ASP A 77 8.43 17.24 1.89
CA ASP A 77 9.30 17.21 3.05
C ASP A 77 9.36 15.78 3.61
N SER A 78 10.56 15.22 3.75
CA SER A 78 10.76 13.86 4.28
C SER A 78 12.12 13.74 4.95
N ARG A 79 12.25 12.82 5.90
CA ARG A 79 13.50 12.59 6.66
C ARG A 79 14.65 11.97 5.83
N GLY A 80 14.46 11.73 4.53
CA GLY A 80 15.50 11.24 3.62
C GLY A 80 14.94 10.84 2.25
N GLU A 81 15.79 10.89 1.22
CA GLU A 81 15.41 10.64 -0.17
C GLU A 81 14.80 9.25 -0.38
N ALA A 82 15.37 8.24 0.29
CA ALA A 82 14.85 6.86 0.27
C ALA A 82 13.39 6.78 0.75
N VAL A 83 13.00 7.60 1.73
CA VAL A 83 11.61 7.63 2.23
C VAL A 83 10.66 8.15 1.15
N LYS A 84 11.04 9.21 0.42
CA LYS A 84 10.20 9.73 -0.69
C LYS A 84 9.98 8.67 -1.76
N VAL A 85 11.05 7.98 -2.16
CA VAL A 85 10.98 6.96 -3.19
C VAL A 85 10.08 5.80 -2.76
N VAL A 86 10.26 5.30 -1.54
CA VAL A 86 9.42 4.22 -1.00
C VAL A 86 7.96 4.64 -0.90
N MET A 87 7.69 5.89 -0.48
CA MET A 87 6.32 6.42 -0.45
C MET A 87 5.70 6.47 -1.84
N LEU A 88 6.42 6.97 -2.84
CA LEU A 88 5.93 7.05 -4.21
C LEU A 88 5.70 5.66 -4.81
N LEU A 89 6.63 4.72 -4.60
CA LEU A 89 6.48 3.33 -5.02
C LEU A 89 5.25 2.66 -4.38
N GLY A 90 5.03 2.90 -3.09
CA GLY A 90 3.84 2.42 -2.37
C GLY A 90 2.55 2.99 -2.95
N ALA A 91 2.53 4.29 -3.23
CA ALA A 91 1.36 4.95 -3.81
C ALA A 91 1.06 4.45 -5.23
N LEU A 92 2.09 4.27 -6.07
CA LEU A 92 1.96 3.65 -7.40
C LEU A 92 1.44 2.21 -7.31
N ALA A 93 1.97 1.40 -6.40
CA ALA A 93 1.50 0.02 -6.21
C ALA A 93 0.01 -0.05 -5.84
N VAL A 94 -0.45 0.87 -4.97
CA VAL A 94 -1.87 0.99 -4.63
C VAL A 94 -2.71 1.42 -5.83
N ALA A 95 -2.26 2.42 -6.59
CA ALA A 95 -2.99 2.91 -7.78
C ALA A 95 -3.09 1.82 -8.87
N ILE A 96 -1.99 1.10 -9.13
CA ILE A 96 -1.94 -0.04 -10.05
C ILE A 96 -2.90 -1.14 -9.59
N ALA A 97 -2.84 -1.54 -8.31
CA ALA A 97 -3.73 -2.56 -7.75
C ALA A 97 -5.20 -2.13 -7.85
N TRP A 98 -5.51 -0.88 -7.54
CA TRP A 98 -6.85 -0.32 -7.69
C TRP A 98 -7.34 -0.40 -9.13
N LEU A 99 -6.59 0.13 -10.11
CA LEU A 99 -7.02 0.08 -11.52
C LEU A 99 -7.15 -1.35 -12.05
N THR A 100 -6.27 -2.26 -11.62
CA THR A 100 -6.31 -3.67 -12.01
C THR A 100 -7.55 -4.38 -11.48
N HIS A 101 -7.97 -4.04 -10.25
CA HIS A 101 -8.97 -4.82 -9.51
C HIS A 101 -10.31 -4.12 -9.31
N ARG A 102 -10.45 -2.82 -9.63
CA ARG A 102 -11.67 -2.03 -9.40
C ARG A 102 -12.94 -2.58 -10.06
N HIS A 103 -12.78 -3.36 -11.14
CA HIS A 103 -13.90 -3.97 -11.86
C HIS A 103 -14.19 -5.41 -11.41
N MET A 104 -13.35 -5.98 -10.54
CA MET A 104 -13.60 -7.30 -9.98
C MET A 104 -14.64 -7.18 -8.87
N ALA A 105 -15.63 -8.06 -8.88
CA ALA A 105 -16.57 -8.16 -7.78
C ALA A 105 -15.78 -8.44 -6.48
N ALA A 106 -16.20 -7.82 -5.38
CA ALA A 106 -15.66 -8.15 -4.07
C ALA A 106 -15.78 -9.66 -3.84
N PRO A 107 -14.80 -10.30 -3.17
CA PRO A 107 -14.91 -11.71 -2.82
C PRO A 107 -16.25 -11.97 -2.12
N SER A 108 -16.90 -13.09 -2.43
CA SER A 108 -18.17 -13.42 -1.79
C SER A 108 -18.01 -13.43 -0.25
N PRO A 109 -19.06 -13.14 0.53
CA PRO A 109 -18.98 -13.15 1.99
C PRO A 109 -18.37 -14.44 2.55
N ARG A 110 -18.64 -15.58 1.90
CA ARG A 110 -18.05 -16.88 2.25
C ARG A 110 -16.52 -16.92 2.09
N ILE A 111 -15.98 -16.29 1.04
CA ILE A 111 -14.54 -16.17 0.83
C ILE A 111 -13.94 -15.19 1.86
N GLN A 112 -14.61 -14.08 2.13
CA GLN A 112 -14.15 -13.11 3.13
C GLN A 112 -14.05 -13.75 4.52
N GLU A 113 -15.06 -14.54 4.90
CA GLU A 113 -15.07 -15.29 6.16
C GLU A 113 -13.95 -16.33 6.21
N ALA A 114 -13.69 -17.04 5.11
CA ALA A 114 -12.56 -17.97 5.01
C ALA A 114 -11.20 -17.25 5.21
N ILE A 115 -11.02 -16.06 4.60
CA ILE A 115 -9.81 -15.24 4.77
C ILE A 115 -9.67 -14.78 6.23
N ALA A 116 -10.76 -14.32 6.85
CA ALA A 116 -10.75 -13.91 8.26
C ALA A 116 -10.32 -15.07 9.18
N ARG A 117 -10.89 -16.27 8.98
CA ARG A 117 -10.51 -17.47 9.73
C ARG A 117 -9.04 -17.83 9.57
N VAL A 118 -8.45 -17.70 8.38
CA VAL A 118 -7.01 -17.93 8.20
C VAL A 118 -6.17 -16.89 8.92
N ARG A 119 -6.55 -15.60 8.86
CA ARG A 119 -5.83 -14.52 9.53
C ARG A 119 -5.83 -14.64 11.06
N GLU A 120 -6.92 -15.17 11.61
CA GLU A 120 -7.09 -15.42 13.05
C GLU A 120 -6.49 -16.76 13.50
N ASP A 121 -5.75 -17.46 12.63
CA ASP A 121 -5.23 -18.82 12.85
C ASP A 121 -6.32 -19.87 13.17
N HIS A 122 -7.57 -19.55 12.81
CA HIS A 122 -8.72 -20.42 12.90
C HIS A 122 -8.89 -21.30 11.66
N VAL A 123 -7.78 -21.80 11.11
CA VAL A 123 -7.73 -22.57 9.86
C VAL A 123 -8.64 -23.80 9.93
N TYR A 124 -8.77 -24.42 11.11
CA TYR A 124 -9.65 -25.57 11.35
C TYR A 124 -11.15 -25.31 11.12
N MET A 125 -11.56 -24.04 11.10
CA MET A 125 -12.94 -23.63 10.81
C MET A 125 -13.19 -23.48 9.32
N LEU A 126 -12.20 -23.61 8.44
CA LEU A 126 -12.43 -23.49 6.99
C LEU A 126 -13.44 -24.53 6.48
N PRO A 127 -14.29 -24.18 5.50
CA PRO A 127 -15.28 -25.10 4.93
C PRO A 127 -14.64 -26.09 3.94
N ILE A 128 -13.52 -26.70 4.34
CA ILE A 128 -12.79 -27.72 3.59
C ILE A 128 -13.18 -29.08 4.15
N PRO A 129 -13.61 -30.04 3.32
CA PRO A 129 -13.90 -31.38 3.79
C PRO A 129 -12.70 -31.98 4.53
N ARG A 130 -12.96 -32.56 5.70
CA ARG A 130 -11.90 -33.09 6.58
C ARG A 130 -11.07 -34.22 5.94
N SER A 131 -11.61 -34.88 4.93
CA SER A 131 -11.00 -35.94 4.13
C SER A 131 -10.17 -35.44 2.96
N ASP A 132 -10.22 -34.15 2.62
CA ASP A 132 -9.53 -33.64 1.43
C ASP A 132 -8.04 -33.39 1.72
N PRO A 133 -7.18 -33.40 0.68
CA PRO A 133 -5.80 -33.00 0.81
C PRO A 133 -5.68 -31.61 1.43
N CYS A 134 -4.71 -31.44 2.32
CA CYS A 134 -4.46 -30.17 2.95
C CYS A 134 -3.80 -29.18 1.97
N PHE A 135 -4.30 -27.95 1.93
CA PHE A 135 -3.84 -26.91 1.01
C PHE A 135 -2.44 -26.35 1.35
N CYS A 136 -1.88 -26.67 2.52
CA CYS A 136 -0.54 -26.20 2.92
C CYS A 136 0.61 -26.93 2.21
N GLY A 137 0.31 -27.90 1.33
CA GLY A 137 1.31 -28.66 0.58
C GLY A 137 1.96 -29.80 1.36
N SER A 138 1.49 -30.14 2.56
CA SER A 138 2.04 -31.23 3.37
C SER A 138 1.77 -32.64 2.83
N GLY A 139 0.91 -32.79 1.81
CA GLY A 139 0.45 -34.09 1.32
C GLY A 139 -0.46 -34.85 2.30
N SER A 140 -0.72 -34.31 3.49
CA SER A 140 -1.59 -34.90 4.50
C SER A 140 -3.06 -34.51 4.29
N LEU A 141 -3.99 -35.24 4.93
CA LEU A 141 -5.40 -34.85 4.96
C LEU A 141 -5.62 -33.60 5.81
N PHE A 142 -6.61 -32.77 5.45
CA PHE A 142 -6.94 -31.53 6.17
C PHE A 142 -7.14 -31.79 7.66
N ARG A 143 -7.91 -32.82 8.05
CA ARG A 143 -8.12 -33.20 9.47
C ARG A 143 -6.85 -33.50 10.27
N ALA A 144 -5.78 -33.91 9.62
CA ALA A 144 -4.53 -34.29 10.28
C ALA A 144 -3.60 -33.09 10.43
N CYS A 145 -3.68 -32.14 9.49
CA CYS A 145 -2.80 -30.98 9.44
C CYS A 145 -3.43 -29.74 10.10
N HIS A 146 -4.54 -29.23 9.55
CA HIS A 146 -5.14 -27.97 10.01
C HIS A 146 -6.59 -28.10 10.50
N GLY A 147 -7.25 -29.24 10.32
CA GLY A 147 -8.66 -29.44 10.65
C GLY A 147 -8.94 -29.75 12.13
N ARG A 148 -7.94 -29.61 13.01
CA ARG A 148 -8.09 -29.83 14.46
C ARG A 148 -8.18 -28.48 15.16
N PRO A 149 -9.23 -28.24 15.95
CA PRO A 149 -9.24 -27.08 16.82
C PRO A 149 -8.07 -27.19 17.81
N PRO A 150 -7.45 -26.06 18.22
CA PRO A 150 -6.53 -26.07 19.33
C PRO A 150 -7.25 -26.68 20.54
N ILE A 151 -6.58 -27.60 21.22
CA ILE A 151 -7.11 -28.17 22.46
C ILE A 151 -7.14 -27.00 23.44
N ALA A 152 -8.32 -26.41 23.64
CA ALA A 152 -8.52 -25.47 24.72
C ALA A 152 -8.03 -26.14 26.00
N ALA A 153 -7.11 -25.49 26.71
CA ALA A 153 -6.79 -25.89 28.07
C ALA A 153 -8.11 -26.00 28.85
N PRO A 154 -8.27 -27.00 29.73
CA PRO A 154 -9.52 -27.18 30.47
C PRO A 154 -9.87 -25.87 31.18
N ALA A 155 -11.14 -25.49 31.07
CA ALA A 155 -11.69 -24.37 31.83
C ALA A 155 -11.33 -24.56 33.30
N VAL A 156 -10.59 -23.61 33.86
CA VAL A 156 -10.45 -23.43 35.30
C VAL A 156 -11.49 -22.42 35.73
#